data_AF-A0A4Q3RQ65-F1
#
_entry.id   AF-A0A4Q3RQ65-F1
#
_cell.length_a   1.000
_cell.length_b   1.000
_cell.length_c   1.000
_cell.angle_alpha   90.00
_cell.angle_beta   90.00
_cell.angle_gamma   90.00
#
_symmetry.space_group_name_H-M   'P 1'
#
loop_
_entity.id
_entity.type
_entity.pdbx_description
1 polymer ?
#
loop_
_entity_poly.entity_id
_entity_poly.type
_entity_poly.pdbx_seq_one_letter_code
_entity_poly.pdbx_strand_id
1 'polypeptide(L)'
;MTIAATSSTGHRSARADLRRRQILDAARKLVSEKGFGCRMDEVAAAVGVTKPAVYRYFPGKDTLIRAMLEEDLVIPTQALVARIDAYEGPIRGLLEVAAEGTLAIQETGLARGYMALAMGESQGQPDVAALIRENVLGVSVGRVAQAFVRAMQ
;
A
#
# COMPACT_ATOMS: atom_id res chain seq x y z
N MET A 1 -22.58 -23.81 -37.38
CA MET A 1 -21.23 -23.22 -37.28
C MET A 1 -21.19 -22.40 -35.99
N THR A 2 -20.35 -22.83 -35.05
CA THR A 2 -20.28 -22.44 -33.64
C THR A 2 -19.45 -21.18 -33.42
N ILE A 3 -19.93 -20.16 -32.69
CA ILE A 3 -19.10 -19.31 -31.80
C ILE A 3 -19.98 -18.63 -30.73
N ALA A 4 -19.79 -18.97 -29.44
CA ALA A 4 -20.09 -18.10 -28.30
C ALA A 4 -19.38 -18.62 -27.03
N ALA A 5 -18.11 -18.22 -26.81
CA ALA A 5 -17.34 -18.63 -25.62
C ALA A 5 -16.58 -17.48 -24.93
N THR A 6 -16.75 -16.22 -25.35
CA THR A 6 -15.90 -15.10 -24.91
C THR A 6 -16.38 -14.35 -23.64
N SER A 7 -17.58 -14.62 -23.11
CA SER A 7 -18.14 -13.89 -21.95
C SER A 7 -17.74 -14.45 -20.57
N SER A 8 -17.21 -15.68 -20.50
CA SER A 8 -16.98 -16.36 -19.21
C SER A 8 -15.65 -15.99 -18.53
N THR A 9 -14.64 -15.56 -19.29
CA THR A 9 -13.29 -15.30 -18.76
C THR A 9 -13.19 -13.93 -18.09
N GLY A 10 -13.80 -12.88 -18.67
CA GLY A 10 -13.81 -11.53 -18.09
C GLY A 10 -14.59 -11.45 -16.77
N HIS A 11 -15.75 -12.12 -16.69
CA HIS A 11 -16.57 -12.14 -15.46
C HIS A 11 -15.87 -12.88 -14.30
N ARG A 12 -15.10 -13.94 -14.59
CA ARG A 12 -14.30 -14.65 -13.58
C ARG A 12 -13.13 -13.79 -13.06
N SER A 13 -12.46 -13.05 -13.94
CA SER A 13 -11.38 -12.13 -13.54
C SER A 13 -11.90 -11.02 -12.63
N ALA A 14 -12.96 -10.32 -13.05
CA ALA A 14 -13.54 -9.22 -12.26
C ALA A 14 -13.99 -9.68 -10.86
N ARG A 15 -14.56 -10.89 -10.76
CA ARG A 15 -14.95 -11.48 -9.47
C ARG A 15 -13.75 -11.85 -8.60
N ALA A 16 -12.65 -12.31 -9.22
CA ALA A 16 -11.41 -12.58 -8.52
C ALA A 16 -10.77 -11.28 -7.99
N ASP A 17 -10.76 -10.22 -8.79
CA ASP A 17 -10.20 -8.91 -8.42
C ASP A 17 -11.01 -8.24 -7.31
N LEU A 18 -12.34 -8.35 -7.36
CA LEU A 18 -13.21 -7.89 -6.28
C LEU A 18 -12.91 -8.65 -4.98
N ARG A 19 -12.72 -9.97 -5.06
CA ARG A 19 -12.44 -10.79 -3.88
C ARG A 19 -11.08 -10.46 -3.27
N ARG A 20 -10.06 -10.28 -4.12
CA ARG A 20 -8.72 -9.86 -3.69
C ARG A 20 -8.80 -8.53 -2.91
N ARG A 21 -9.54 -7.56 -3.43
CA ARG A 21 -9.76 -6.26 -2.77
C ARG A 21 -10.45 -6.40 -1.42
N GLN A 22 -11.54 -7.17 -1.34
CA GLN A 22 -12.22 -7.42 -0.06
C GLN A 22 -11.30 -8.00 1.02
N ILE A 23 -10.42 -8.95 0.63
CA ILE A 23 -9.45 -9.55 1.54
C ILE A 23 -8.45 -8.49 2.04
N LEU A 24 -7.95 -7.63 1.15
CA LEU A 24 -7.06 -6.53 1.51
C LEU A 24 -7.74 -5.53 2.44
N ASP A 25 -8.98 -5.14 2.16
CA ASP A 25 -9.73 -4.19 3.00
C ASP A 25 -9.98 -4.72 4.41
N ALA A 26 -10.33 -6.01 4.53
CA ALA A 26 -10.45 -6.65 5.84
C ALA A 26 -9.11 -6.73 6.58
N ALA A 27 -8.02 -7.03 5.86
CA ALA A 27 -6.69 -7.05 6.43
C ALA A 27 -6.26 -5.66 6.92
N ARG A 28 -6.52 -4.60 6.13
CA ARG A 28 -6.29 -3.20 6.51
C ARG A 28 -7.01 -2.86 7.82
N LYS A 29 -8.30 -3.20 7.92
CA LYS A 29 -9.08 -2.95 9.13
C LYS A 29 -8.50 -3.67 10.34
N LEU A 30 -8.22 -4.97 10.22
CA LEU A 30 -7.63 -5.75 11.31
C LEU A 30 -6.26 -5.24 11.74
N VAL A 31 -5.42 -4.83 10.79
CA VAL A 31 -4.11 -4.23 11.07
C VAL A 31 -4.25 -2.85 11.74
N SER A 32 -5.26 -2.05 11.36
CA SER A 32 -5.51 -0.76 12.00
C SER A 32 -5.98 -0.89 13.46
N GLU A 33 -6.69 -1.97 13.80
CA GLU A 33 -7.23 -2.23 15.13
C GLU A 33 -6.22 -2.93 16.06
N LYS A 34 -5.43 -3.86 15.52
CA LYS A 34 -4.61 -4.80 16.30
C LYS A 34 -3.12 -4.78 15.92
N GLY A 35 -2.71 -3.92 15.00
CA GLY A 35 -1.39 -3.94 14.39
C GLY A 35 -1.15 -5.20 13.56
N PHE A 36 0.12 -5.52 13.29
CA PHE A 36 0.51 -6.69 12.49
C PHE A 36 0.32 -8.03 13.19
N GLY A 37 -0.41 -8.08 14.31
CA GLY A 37 -0.78 -9.32 14.99
C GLY A 37 -1.85 -10.16 14.28
N CYS A 38 -2.52 -9.60 13.27
CA CYS A 38 -3.64 -10.26 12.58
C CYS A 38 -3.28 -11.65 12.02
N ARG A 39 -4.19 -12.61 12.17
CA ARG A 39 -4.03 -13.97 11.65
C ARG A 39 -4.82 -14.12 10.35
N MET A 40 -4.33 -14.96 9.45
CA MET A 40 -5.03 -15.28 8.19
C MET A 40 -6.47 -15.76 8.41
N ASP A 41 -6.74 -16.41 9.55
CA ASP A 41 -8.06 -16.93 9.92
C ASP A 41 -9.02 -15.81 10.32
N GLU A 42 -8.52 -14.76 10.96
CA GLU A 42 -9.31 -13.57 11.28
C GLU A 42 -9.68 -12.80 10.02
N VAL A 43 -8.75 -12.71 9.05
CA VAL A 43 -9.01 -12.10 7.74
C VAL A 43 -10.08 -12.88 6.99
N ALA A 44 -9.97 -14.22 6.97
CA ALA A 44 -10.96 -15.09 6.33
C ALA A 44 -12.36 -14.93 6.96
N ALA A 45 -12.43 -14.91 8.29
CA ALA A 45 -13.67 -14.68 9.02
C ALA A 45 -14.28 -13.31 8.72
N ALA A 46 -13.45 -12.26 8.65
CA ALA A 46 -13.89 -10.88 8.41
C ALA A 46 -14.55 -10.69 7.03
N VAL A 47 -14.11 -11.43 6.01
CA VAL A 47 -14.70 -11.38 4.65
C VAL A 47 -15.72 -12.50 4.37
N GLY A 48 -15.99 -13.36 5.36
CA GLY A 48 -16.92 -14.47 5.24
C GLY A 48 -16.49 -15.55 4.24
N VAL A 49 -15.18 -15.85 4.15
CA VAL A 49 -14.65 -16.91 3.28
C VAL A 49 -13.86 -17.94 4.08
N THR A 50 -13.60 -19.09 3.46
CA THR A 50 -12.78 -20.13 4.09
C THR A 50 -11.31 -19.74 4.09
N LYS A 51 -10.55 -20.25 5.08
CA LYS A 51 -9.10 -20.08 5.13
C LYS A 51 -8.42 -20.49 3.81
N PRO A 52 -8.67 -21.67 3.21
CA PRO A 52 -8.07 -22.03 1.91
C PRO A 52 -8.38 -21.04 0.78
N ALA A 53 -9.57 -20.41 0.79
CA ALA A 53 -9.92 -19.40 -0.20
C ALA A 53 -9.05 -18.15 -0.08
N VAL A 54 -8.71 -17.69 1.14
CA VAL A 54 -7.76 -16.57 1.33
C VAL A 54 -6.37 -16.95 0.85
N TYR A 55 -5.89 -18.15 1.19
CA TYR A 55 -4.56 -18.62 0.79
C TYR A 55 -4.37 -18.74 -0.73
N ARG A 56 -5.46 -18.89 -1.49
CA ARG A 56 -5.43 -18.85 -2.95
C ARG A 56 -5.06 -17.46 -3.51
N TYR A 57 -5.41 -16.39 -2.81
CA TYR A 57 -5.08 -15.02 -3.20
C TYR A 57 -3.77 -14.53 -2.59
N PHE A 58 -3.50 -14.94 -1.36
CA PHE A 58 -2.33 -14.53 -0.58
C PHE A 58 -1.75 -15.76 0.11
N PRO A 59 -0.72 -16.41 -0.48
CA PRO A 59 -0.13 -17.64 0.03
C PRO A 59 0.77 -17.37 1.24
N GLY A 60 0.22 -16.77 2.28
CA GLY A 60 0.91 -16.38 3.51
C GLY A 60 0.64 -14.93 3.89
N LYS A 61 0.83 -14.67 5.18
CA LYS A 61 0.66 -13.34 5.78
C LYS A 61 1.61 -12.31 5.17
N ASP A 62 2.83 -12.70 4.83
CA ASP A 62 3.82 -11.80 4.25
C ASP A 62 3.40 -11.32 2.87
N THR A 63 2.77 -12.17 2.05
CA THR A 63 2.25 -11.78 0.73
C THR A 63 1.06 -10.82 0.84
N LEU A 64 0.23 -10.99 1.86
CA LEU A 64 -0.88 -10.09 2.17
C LEU A 64 -0.36 -8.72 2.63
N ILE A 65 0.56 -8.71 3.59
CA ILE A 65 1.17 -7.48 4.11
C ILE A 65 1.93 -6.75 3.01
N ARG A 66 2.70 -7.46 2.17
CA ARG A 66 3.41 -6.87 1.03
C ARG A 66 2.44 -6.20 0.07
N ALA A 67 1.32 -6.85 -0.26
CA ALA A 67 0.33 -6.25 -1.14
C ALA A 67 -0.31 -4.99 -0.53
N MET A 68 -0.56 -4.97 0.77
CA MET A 68 -1.01 -3.76 1.48
C MET A 68 0.05 -2.65 1.41
N LEU A 69 1.32 -2.97 1.69
CA LEU A 69 2.43 -2.02 1.58
C LEU A 69 2.54 -1.43 0.17
N GLU A 70 2.42 -2.28 -0.85
CA GLU A 70 2.50 -1.86 -2.23
C GLU A 70 1.41 -0.84 -2.57
N GLU A 71 0.15 -1.17 -2.23
CA GLU A 71 -1.02 -0.36 -2.57
C GLU A 71 -1.13 0.93 -1.75
N ASP A 72 -0.79 0.86 -0.46
CA ASP A 72 -1.11 1.93 0.49
C ASP A 72 0.07 2.86 0.76
N LEU A 73 1.28 2.47 0.37
CA LEU A 73 2.50 3.22 0.64
C LEU A 73 3.38 3.39 -0.61
N VAL A 74 3.80 2.28 -1.23
CA VAL A 74 4.74 2.34 -2.37
C VAL A 74 4.15 3.10 -3.56
N ILE A 75 2.95 2.71 -4.02
CA ILE A 75 2.30 3.33 -5.18
C ILE A 75 1.99 4.83 -4.94
N PRO A 76 1.37 5.23 -3.80
CA PRO A 76 1.15 6.63 -3.49
C PRO A 76 2.44 7.46 -3.40
N THR A 77 3.49 6.93 -2.76
CA THR A 77 4.80 7.60 -2.68
C THR A 77 5.42 7.78 -4.06
N GLN A 78 5.37 6.77 -4.93
CA GLN A 78 5.85 6.88 -6.30
C GLN A 78 5.09 7.95 -7.08
N ALA A 79 3.76 8.01 -6.93
CA ALA A 79 2.93 9.02 -7.57
C ALA A 79 3.26 10.44 -7.08
N LEU A 80 3.47 10.63 -5.77
CA LEU A 80 3.89 11.89 -5.19
C LEU A 80 5.26 12.33 -5.73
N VAL A 81 6.21 11.41 -5.75
CA VAL A 81 7.54 11.68 -6.28
C VAL A 81 7.48 12.11 -7.75
N ALA A 82 6.71 11.40 -8.58
CA ALA A 82 6.54 11.77 -9.98
C ALA A 82 5.93 13.17 -10.14
N ARG A 83 4.96 13.54 -9.29
CA ARG A 83 4.40 14.90 -9.24
C ARG A 83 5.45 15.95 -8.86
N ILE A 84 6.29 15.65 -7.88
CA ILE A 84 7.38 16.53 -7.43
C ILE A 84 8.43 16.72 -8.53
N ASP A 85 8.83 15.63 -9.20
CA ASP A 85 9.84 15.67 -10.26
C ASP A 85 9.35 16.38 -11.52
N ALA A 86 8.04 16.31 -11.80
CA ALA A 86 7.41 17.02 -12.92
C ALA A 86 6.97 18.45 -12.58
N TYR A 87 7.11 18.90 -11.33
CA TYR A 87 6.65 20.22 -10.94
C TYR A 87 7.64 21.30 -11.38
N GLU A 88 7.12 22.23 -12.18
CA GLU A 88 7.81 23.46 -12.58
C GLU A 88 7.03 24.65 -12.03
N GLY A 89 7.68 25.49 -11.21
CA GLY A 89 7.01 26.65 -10.61
C GLY A 89 7.63 27.10 -9.29
N PRO A 90 7.01 28.08 -8.60
CA PRO A 90 7.53 28.61 -7.35
C PRO A 90 7.46 27.57 -6.23
N ILE A 91 8.38 27.67 -5.26
CA ILE A 91 8.49 26.75 -4.12
C ILE A 91 7.19 26.56 -3.34
N ARG A 92 6.33 27.59 -3.27
CA ARG A 92 5.02 27.50 -2.61
C ARG A 92 4.15 26.39 -3.19
N GLY A 93 4.01 26.30 -4.50
CA GLY A 93 3.18 25.25 -5.11
C GLY A 93 3.83 23.87 -5.00
N LEU A 94 5.16 23.78 -4.95
CA LEU A 94 5.85 22.54 -4.65
C LEU A 94 5.53 22.05 -3.22
N LEU A 95 5.50 22.98 -2.25
CA LEU A 95 5.12 22.68 -0.87
C LEU A 95 3.66 22.21 -0.77
N GLU A 96 2.75 22.79 -1.53
CA GLU A 96 1.35 22.37 -1.60
C GLU A 96 1.24 20.94 -2.16
N VAL A 97 1.91 20.64 -3.27
CA VAL A 97 1.97 19.29 -3.85
C VAL A 97 2.54 18.27 -2.86
N ALA A 98 3.63 18.62 -2.17
CA ALA A 98 4.26 17.77 -1.17
C ALA A 98 3.34 17.54 0.04
N ALA A 99 2.66 18.59 0.52
CA ALA A 99 1.74 18.52 1.66
C ALA A 99 0.51 17.67 1.34
N GLU A 100 -0.14 17.89 0.20
CA GLU A 100 -1.28 17.11 -0.27
C GLU A 100 -0.92 15.63 -0.43
N GLY A 101 0.20 15.34 -1.07
CA GLY A 101 0.66 13.96 -1.25
C GLY A 101 0.97 13.27 0.08
N THR A 102 1.56 14.00 1.03
CA THR A 102 1.84 13.47 2.37
C THR A 102 0.55 13.20 3.14
N LEU A 103 -0.45 14.11 3.07
CA LEU A 103 -1.76 13.91 3.70
C LEU A 103 -2.49 12.70 3.10
N ALA A 104 -2.48 12.54 1.77
CA ALA A 104 -3.08 11.39 1.10
C ALA A 104 -2.43 10.05 1.54
N ILE A 105 -1.12 10.04 1.76
CA ILE A 105 -0.40 8.87 2.31
C ILE A 105 -0.77 8.61 3.78
N GLN A 106 -1.11 9.65 4.55
CA GLN A 106 -1.50 9.51 5.96
C GLN A 106 -2.96 9.11 6.18
N GLU A 107 -3.85 9.48 5.25
CA GLU A 107 -5.27 9.11 5.31
C GLU A 107 -5.50 7.61 5.05
N THR A 108 -4.55 6.91 4.43
CA THR A 108 -4.55 5.44 4.47
C THR A 108 -4.26 5.03 5.92
N GLY A 109 -5.27 4.51 6.63
CA GLY A 109 -5.23 4.20 8.08
C GLY A 109 -4.11 3.24 8.52
N LEU A 110 -3.35 2.73 7.56
CA LEU A 110 -2.12 1.99 7.71
C LEU A 110 -0.91 2.85 8.12
N ALA A 111 -0.85 4.14 7.80
CA ALA A 111 0.25 5.01 8.25
C ALA A 111 0.41 5.01 9.78
N ARG A 112 -0.70 4.90 10.53
CA ARG A 112 -0.68 4.80 12.00
C ARG A 112 -0.09 3.47 12.49
N GLY A 113 -0.45 2.35 11.87
CA GLY A 113 0.11 1.03 12.18
C GLY A 113 1.57 0.87 11.74
N TYR A 114 1.95 1.50 10.63
CA TYR A 114 3.32 1.50 10.10
C TYR A 114 4.24 2.44 10.86
N MET A 115 3.78 3.59 11.34
CA MET A 115 4.55 4.41 12.27
C MET A 115 4.84 3.67 13.57
N ALA A 116 3.94 2.80 14.06
CA ALA A 116 4.23 1.92 15.21
C ALA A 116 5.28 0.82 14.89
N LEU A 117 5.36 0.34 13.65
CA LEU A 117 6.44 -0.54 13.19
C LEU A 117 7.76 0.21 13.00
N ALA A 118 7.74 1.41 12.43
CA ALA A 118 8.92 2.25 12.22
C ALA A 118 9.49 2.76 13.56
N MET A 119 8.61 3.11 14.51
CA MET A 119 8.99 3.38 15.90
C MET A 119 9.35 2.10 16.68
N GLY A 120 8.98 0.92 16.15
CA GLY A 120 9.21 -0.39 16.74
C GLY A 120 10.28 -1.23 16.03
N GLU A 121 11.21 -0.62 15.27
CA GLU A 121 12.33 -1.36 14.66
C GLU A 121 13.03 -2.23 15.73
N SER A 122 12.73 -3.53 15.77
CA SER A 122 13.72 -4.62 15.82
C SER A 122 13.17 -6.04 16.10
N GLN A 123 11.99 -6.26 16.68
CA GLN A 123 11.77 -7.59 17.31
C GLN A 123 10.86 -8.60 16.58
N GLY A 124 10.16 -8.26 15.48
CA GLY A 124 9.10 -9.15 14.94
C GLY A 124 9.15 -9.54 13.45
N GLN A 125 9.46 -8.61 12.53
CA GLN A 125 9.24 -8.81 11.08
C GLN A 125 10.28 -8.07 10.21
N PRO A 126 11.42 -8.70 9.90
CA PRO A 126 12.55 -8.08 9.18
C PRO A 126 12.22 -7.63 7.75
N ASP A 127 11.45 -8.41 7.00
CA ASP A 127 11.15 -8.14 5.59
C ASP A 127 10.29 -6.88 5.38
N VAL A 128 9.42 -6.59 6.35
CA VAL A 128 8.57 -5.39 6.32
C VAL A 128 9.40 -4.14 6.61
N ALA A 129 10.34 -4.23 7.56
CA ALA A 129 11.25 -3.13 7.88
C ALA A 129 12.18 -2.81 6.69
N ALA A 130 12.68 -3.82 5.99
CA ALA A 130 13.50 -3.64 4.79
C ALA A 130 12.74 -2.88 3.69
N LEU A 131 11.50 -3.29 3.40
CA LEU A 131 10.67 -2.66 2.36
C LEU A 131 10.39 -1.18 2.67
N ILE A 132 10.09 -0.83 3.92
CA ILE A 132 9.85 0.56 4.34
C ILE A 132 11.13 1.40 4.20
N ARG A 133 12.28 0.86 4.63
CA ARG A 133 13.56 1.57 4.56
C ARG A 133 13.97 1.87 3.12
N GLU A 134 13.86 0.86 2.25
CA GLU A 134 14.26 0.96 0.84
C GLU A 134 13.32 1.86 0.03
N ASN A 135 12.00 1.76 0.25
CA ASN A 135 11.03 2.39 -0.68
C ASN A 135 10.43 3.70 -0.17
N VAL A 136 10.54 4.02 1.12
CA VAL A 136 9.76 5.10 1.74
C VAL A 136 10.68 6.12 2.40
N LEU A 137 11.56 5.68 3.29
CA LEU A 137 12.42 6.59 4.06
C LEU A 137 13.61 7.10 3.24
N GLY A 138 14.26 6.24 2.44
CA GLY A 138 15.40 6.64 1.61
C GLY A 138 15.02 7.52 0.40
N VAL A 139 13.91 7.21 -0.26
CA VAL A 139 13.51 7.86 -1.52
C VAL A 139 12.86 9.23 -1.28
N SER A 140 12.05 9.35 -0.24
CA SER A 140 11.23 10.56 -0.04
C SER A 140 12.06 11.76 0.43
N VAL A 141 12.99 11.56 1.37
CA VAL A 141 13.79 12.65 1.95
C VAL A 141 14.77 13.23 0.92
N GLY A 142 15.46 12.37 0.17
CA GLY A 142 16.44 12.82 -0.83
C GLY A 142 15.81 13.58 -1.99
N ARG A 143 14.65 13.12 -2.49
CA ARG A 143 13.96 13.77 -3.61
C ARG A 143 13.28 15.08 -3.22
N VAL A 144 12.69 15.14 -2.03
CA VAL A 144 12.16 16.40 -1.50
C VAL A 144 13.28 17.42 -1.34
N ALA A 145 14.42 17.04 -0.74
CA ALA A 145 15.58 17.94 -0.60
C ALA A 145 16.13 18.44 -1.95
N GLN A 146 16.22 17.58 -2.96
CA GLN A 146 16.65 17.99 -4.31
C GLN A 146 15.64 18.92 -4.97
N ALA A 147 14.34 18.65 -4.84
CA ALA A 147 13.30 19.51 -5.39
C ALA A 147 13.29 20.90 -4.72
N PHE A 148 13.55 20.97 -3.41
CA PHE A 148 13.79 22.22 -2.69
C PHE A 148 15.00 22.98 -3.26
N VAL A 149 16.13 22.31 -3.50
CA VAL A 149 17.32 22.95 -4.08
C VAL A 149 17.04 23.50 -5.48
N ARG A 150 16.34 22.75 -6.34
CA ARG A 150 15.95 23.20 -7.68
C ARG A 150 15.04 24.42 -7.64
N ALA A 151 14.06 24.44 -6.74
CA ALA A 151 13.07 25.52 -6.65
C ALA A 151 13.60 26.81 -6.01
N MET A 152 14.81 26.79 -5.44
CA MET A 152 15.50 27.98 -4.90
C MET A 152 16.49 28.61 -5.88
N GLN A 153 16.79 27.96 -6.99
CA GLN A 153 17.65 28.47 -8.08
C GLN A 153 16.80 29.20 -9.12
#